data_AF-A0A7S2GKA6-F1
#
_entry.id   AF-A0A7S2GKA6-F1
#
_cell.length_a   1.000
_cell.length_b   1.000
_cell.length_c   1.000
_cell.angle_alpha   90.00
_cell.angle_beta   90.00
_cell.angle_gamma   90.00
#
_symmetry.space_group_name_H-M   'P 1'
#
loop_
_entity.id
_entity.type
_entity.pdbx_description
1 polymer ?
#
loop_
_entity_poly.entity_id
_entity_poly.type
_entity_poly.pdbx_seq_one_letter_code
_entity_poly.pdbx_strand_id
1 'polypeptide(L)'
;MRWQLTLLVGCFVVGTQPQTTCVMASVSNVGGCANDTRVIANASPTRATLSHYDARVQLATAYRALAAQSLNCGSGLGSHLTMSVGDNFSNFLVIRYGLHWFEAAPENLQLVDPDGNILEGEGPVQAAAVALHGPVHIAKGAAARVIFHTHQPWFTALACIKFGGLRMFHPDASIYEDRVGFDPVYTGNWPKGSAQGALKEGERLLANPHLQGKEIIFLGNHGSFLVASSVEQALFDCFNLERLAQQQVSAMMFATPFRELAPSKLLALKEQYKATRDQMATNHYDYVTQIAAPLPTAWDGIGRIPLSSSLRLPRQSFAAYTMDEAEWRLRLNMAAACRMIARLNGIPTFEGSFAHFSIAIDNNTFLLVPPTVPFAAVRASMLLVVDAKGEVIRGVPSAGYQPGQFEEINRARYEGSNREGKAYPALLFTHTVFTDRLAHAGKRLRFMHQSAFNFADDHFGYFEAWSTSGFSEDLLSYIKESNKVMVMLSHGGCIVRGVDAAHVFALVHGFDAAAQIQVYAEMTGMPLLDLPEEQVRTFPKHGYGDMTIKSKRMELYFAANMRLLLSNWNQGTRDTGDSSFAL
;
A
#
# COMPACT_ATOMS: atom_id res chain seq x y z
N MET A 1 -34.37 44.73 -7.18
CA MET A 1 -33.69 44.24 -5.97
C MET A 1 -32.19 44.27 -6.23
N ARG A 2 -31.40 44.98 -5.40
CA ARG A 2 -29.93 44.97 -5.40
C ARG A 2 -29.49 44.40 -4.05
N TRP A 3 -28.54 43.48 -4.04
CA TRP A 3 -27.94 42.97 -2.81
C TRP A 3 -26.58 43.64 -2.61
N GLN A 4 -26.38 44.27 -1.45
CA GLN A 4 -25.08 44.81 -1.03
C GLN A 4 -24.28 43.70 -0.32
N LEU A 5 -23.00 43.59 -0.64
CA LEU A 5 -22.04 42.82 0.16
C LEU A 5 -21.47 43.72 1.26
N THR A 6 -21.55 43.28 2.51
CA THR A 6 -20.86 43.92 3.64
C THR A 6 -19.65 43.06 4.02
N LEU A 7 -18.44 43.59 3.90
CA LEU A 7 -17.24 42.94 4.46
C LEU A 7 -17.19 43.16 5.97
N LEU A 8 -16.99 42.07 6.72
CA LEU A 8 -16.64 42.08 8.13
C LEU A 8 -15.16 41.73 8.27
N VAL A 9 -14.35 42.71 8.68
CA VAL A 9 -12.94 42.52 9.02
C VAL A 9 -12.84 42.21 10.52
N GLY A 10 -12.42 40.99 10.85
CA GLY A 10 -12.17 40.58 12.23
C GLY A 10 -10.70 40.75 12.61
N CYS A 11 -10.39 41.71 13.49
CA CYS A 11 -9.09 41.80 14.14
C CYS A 11 -8.90 40.63 15.13
N PHE A 12 -7.73 39.99 15.10
CA PHE A 12 -7.28 39.12 16.19
C PHE A 12 -6.09 39.74 16.93
N VAL A 13 -6.17 39.65 18.26
CA VAL A 13 -5.24 40.29 19.21
C VAL A 13 -3.98 39.43 19.39
N VAL A 14 -2.81 40.07 19.38
CA VAL A 14 -1.54 39.41 19.71
C VAL A 14 -1.44 39.23 21.22
N GLY A 15 -1.49 37.98 21.68
CA GLY A 15 -1.25 37.60 23.08
C GLY A 15 0.16 37.05 23.29
N THR A 16 0.95 37.73 24.11
CA THR A 16 2.31 37.31 24.49
C THR A 16 2.32 36.39 25.72
N GLN A 17 3.01 35.26 25.65
CA GLN A 17 3.32 34.37 26.79
C GLN A 17 4.75 33.78 26.60
N PRO A 18 5.41 33.28 27.66
CA PRO A 18 6.82 33.62 27.92
C PRO A 18 7.87 32.63 27.37
N GLN A 19 9.11 33.13 27.30
CA GLN A 19 10.30 32.32 27.04
C GLN A 19 10.53 31.30 28.17
N THR A 20 10.65 30.02 27.80
CA THR A 20 11.28 28.98 28.63
C THR A 20 12.67 28.69 28.08
N THR A 21 13.69 28.97 28.89
CA THR A 21 15.09 28.70 28.57
C THR A 21 15.39 27.20 28.61
N CYS A 22 15.82 26.64 27.47
CA CYS A 22 16.27 25.26 27.42
C CYS A 22 17.68 25.15 28.00
N VAL A 23 17.81 24.55 29.18
CA VAL A 23 19.11 24.27 29.82
C VAL A 23 19.71 23.01 29.18
N MET A 24 20.77 23.19 28.40
CA MET A 24 21.58 22.07 27.91
C MET A 24 22.36 21.42 29.07
N ALA A 25 21.87 20.26 29.54
CA ALA A 25 22.62 19.41 30.45
C ALA A 25 23.72 18.65 29.69
N SER A 26 24.96 19.13 29.77
CA SER A 26 26.13 18.37 29.34
C SER A 26 26.44 17.27 30.37
N VAL A 27 26.54 16.03 29.90
CA VAL A 27 27.01 14.90 30.73
C VAL A 27 28.49 14.69 30.44
N SER A 28 29.34 14.98 31.43
CA SER A 28 30.79 14.81 31.36
C SER A 28 31.25 13.41 31.82
N ASN A 29 32.38 12.97 31.27
CA ASN A 29 32.96 11.64 31.46
C ASN A 29 33.57 11.42 32.87
N VAL A 30 33.20 10.30 33.52
CA VAL A 30 34.00 9.55 34.54
C VAL A 30 33.52 8.07 34.55
N GLY A 31 34.34 7.01 34.62
CA GLY A 31 35.80 6.93 34.40
C GLY A 31 36.54 5.83 35.18
N GLY A 32 36.49 4.54 34.78
CA GLY A 32 37.42 3.51 35.29
C GLY A 32 37.01 2.02 35.24
N CYS A 33 37.87 1.20 34.60
CA CYS A 33 38.09 -0.28 34.71
C CYS A 33 36.88 -1.26 34.63
N ALA A 34 36.94 -2.39 33.90
CA ALA A 34 38.06 -3.31 33.69
C ALA A 34 37.94 -4.14 32.39
N ASN A 35 38.98 -4.91 32.06
CA ASN A 35 39.08 -5.71 30.83
C ASN A 35 38.08 -6.87 30.75
N ASP A 36 37.46 -7.07 29.58
CA ASP A 36 37.04 -8.40 29.14
C ASP A 36 37.13 -8.52 27.60
N THR A 37 38.24 -9.09 27.12
CA THR A 37 38.59 -9.16 25.69
C THR A 37 37.85 -10.29 24.99
N ARG A 38 36.55 -10.10 24.71
CA ARG A 38 35.82 -10.95 23.76
C ARG A 38 35.80 -10.30 22.38
N VAL A 39 36.35 -11.01 21.40
CA VAL A 39 36.31 -10.62 19.98
C VAL A 39 34.85 -10.63 19.51
N ILE A 40 34.23 -9.46 19.40
CA ILE A 40 32.93 -9.30 18.76
C ILE A 40 33.17 -9.21 17.24
N ALA A 41 33.20 -10.36 16.57
CA ALA A 41 32.86 -10.41 15.16
C ALA A 41 31.36 -10.09 15.01
N ASN A 42 30.99 -9.38 13.94
CA ASN A 42 29.66 -8.81 13.67
C ASN A 42 29.31 -7.56 14.52
N ALA A 43 30.05 -6.47 14.32
CA ALA A 43 29.49 -5.14 14.52
C ALA A 43 28.55 -4.81 13.34
N SER A 44 27.29 -4.47 13.62
CA SER A 44 26.38 -3.92 12.60
C SER A 44 27.00 -2.66 11.96
N PRO A 45 26.77 -2.40 10.66
CA PRO A 45 27.32 -1.22 10.01
C PRO A 45 26.83 0.04 10.72
N THR A 46 27.76 0.78 11.32
CA THR A 46 27.46 2.07 11.93
C THR A 46 27.33 3.14 10.85
N ARG A 47 26.72 4.28 11.20
CA ARG A 47 26.60 5.47 10.34
C ARG A 47 27.91 5.93 9.68
N ALA A 48 29.07 5.58 10.24
CA ALA A 48 30.40 5.88 9.69
C ALA A 48 30.92 4.88 8.64
N THR A 49 30.17 3.82 8.30
CA THR A 49 30.66 2.69 7.48
C THR A 49 29.84 2.36 6.25
N LEU A 50 28.65 2.94 6.08
CA LEU A 50 27.80 2.71 4.89
C LEU A 50 28.30 3.55 3.70
N SER A 51 28.44 2.94 2.53
CA SER A 51 28.76 3.70 1.30
C SER A 51 27.58 4.59 0.89
N HIS A 52 27.89 5.72 0.24
CA HIS A 52 26.89 6.65 -0.30
C HIS A 52 25.82 7.12 0.70
N TYR A 53 26.19 7.33 1.98
CA TYR A 53 25.27 7.63 3.07
C TYR A 53 24.28 8.76 2.78
N ASP A 54 24.71 9.87 2.16
CA ASP A 54 23.81 10.99 1.86
C ASP A 54 22.74 10.62 0.81
N ALA A 55 23.11 9.86 -0.22
CA ALA A 55 22.17 9.31 -1.20
C ALA A 55 21.19 8.31 -0.54
N ARG A 56 21.68 7.52 0.43
CA ARG A 56 20.83 6.65 1.24
C ARG A 56 19.82 7.44 2.07
N VAL A 57 20.23 8.54 2.72
CA VAL A 57 19.33 9.45 3.45
C VAL A 57 18.29 10.07 2.52
N GLN A 58 18.71 10.55 1.35
CA GLN A 58 17.83 11.20 0.35
C GLN A 58 16.75 10.21 -0.14
N LEU A 59 17.14 9.01 -0.57
CA LEU A 59 16.21 7.99 -1.07
C LEU A 59 15.29 7.45 0.05
N ALA A 60 15.82 7.20 1.25
CA ALA A 60 15.02 6.81 2.41
C ALA A 60 13.98 7.88 2.80
N THR A 61 14.30 9.16 2.59
CA THR A 61 13.36 10.27 2.82
C THR A 61 12.28 10.32 1.75
N ALA A 62 12.60 10.05 0.48
CA ALA A 62 11.60 9.95 -0.59
C ALA A 62 10.60 8.80 -0.37
N TYR A 63 11.08 7.64 0.06
CA TYR A 63 10.23 6.52 0.49
C TYR A 63 9.22 6.95 1.57
N ARG A 64 9.70 7.60 2.64
CA ARG A 64 8.87 8.10 3.74
C ARG A 64 7.89 9.21 3.30
N ALA A 65 8.32 10.11 2.41
CA ALA A 65 7.49 11.20 1.89
C ALA A 65 6.28 10.68 1.08
N LEU A 66 6.50 9.72 0.19
CA LEU A 66 5.42 9.08 -0.57
C LEU A 66 4.48 8.26 0.34
N ALA A 67 5.02 7.64 1.39
CA ALA A 67 4.24 6.93 2.40
C ALA A 67 3.33 7.87 3.23
N ALA A 68 3.85 9.02 3.65
CA ALA A 68 3.11 10.05 4.40
C ALA A 68 1.87 10.59 3.65
N GLN A 69 1.85 10.44 2.32
CA GLN A 69 0.80 10.95 1.44
C GLN A 69 -0.05 9.83 0.82
N SER A 70 0.08 8.58 1.31
CA SER A 70 -0.61 7.39 0.80
C SER A 70 -0.35 7.07 -0.69
N LEU A 71 0.71 7.63 -1.29
CA LEU A 71 1.08 7.47 -2.70
C LEU A 71 1.74 6.12 -3.01
N ASN A 72 1.88 5.26 -2.00
CA ASN A 72 2.49 3.93 -2.07
C ASN A 72 1.55 2.80 -1.63
N CYS A 73 0.42 3.10 -0.99
CA CYS A 73 -0.33 2.12 -0.21
C CYS A 73 -1.03 1.06 -1.09
N GLY A 74 -1.73 1.48 -2.16
CA GLY A 74 -2.70 0.64 -2.86
C GLY A 74 -2.17 -0.67 -3.46
N SER A 75 -0.93 -0.69 -3.98
CA SER A 75 -0.36 -1.90 -4.62
C SER A 75 0.35 -2.86 -3.65
N GLY A 76 0.45 -2.52 -2.37
CA GLY A 76 1.27 -3.25 -1.41
C GLY A 76 2.77 -3.18 -1.76
N LEU A 77 3.48 -4.31 -1.68
CA LEU A 77 4.93 -4.41 -1.99
C LEU A 77 5.23 -4.44 -3.51
N GLY A 78 4.47 -3.68 -4.32
CA GLY A 78 4.58 -3.66 -5.79
C GLY A 78 5.46 -2.54 -6.33
N SER A 79 5.32 -1.32 -5.79
CA SER A 79 6.08 -0.14 -6.22
C SER A 79 7.55 -0.20 -5.79
N HIS A 80 8.44 0.54 -6.48
CA HIS A 80 9.87 0.63 -6.15
C HIS A 80 10.54 1.93 -6.61
N LEU A 81 11.49 2.41 -5.81
CA LEU A 81 12.29 3.61 -6.07
C LEU A 81 13.77 3.21 -6.09
N THR A 82 14.56 3.76 -7.01
CA THR A 82 16.01 3.53 -7.02
C THR A 82 16.79 4.81 -7.26
N MET A 83 18.02 4.83 -6.76
CA MET A 83 18.97 5.92 -6.97
C MET A 83 20.35 5.34 -7.33
N SER A 84 20.79 5.56 -8.55
CA SER A 84 22.11 5.15 -9.02
C SER A 84 23.23 5.98 -8.39
N VAL A 85 24.37 5.32 -8.18
CA VAL A 85 25.54 5.84 -7.47
C VAL A 85 26.83 5.48 -8.21
N GLY A 86 27.91 6.21 -7.92
CA GLY A 86 29.16 6.13 -8.68
C GLY A 86 29.10 6.81 -10.04
N ASP A 87 30.27 7.02 -10.66
CA ASP A 87 30.42 7.82 -11.88
C ASP A 87 29.88 7.12 -13.15
N ASN A 88 29.76 5.79 -13.10
CA ASN A 88 29.24 4.97 -14.20
C ASN A 88 27.72 4.69 -14.09
N PHE A 89 27.06 5.14 -13.03
CA PHE A 89 25.64 4.95 -12.74
C PHE A 89 25.14 3.48 -12.79
N SER A 90 26.03 2.49 -12.73
CA SER A 90 25.65 1.08 -12.91
C SER A 90 25.03 0.47 -11.64
N ASN A 91 25.54 0.88 -10.48
CA ASN A 91 25.08 0.38 -9.18
C ASN A 91 24.02 1.34 -8.64
N PHE A 92 23.02 0.81 -7.93
CA PHE A 92 21.92 1.61 -7.41
C PHE A 92 21.47 1.19 -6.03
N LEU A 93 20.94 2.16 -5.29
CA LEU A 93 20.29 1.98 -3.99
C LEU A 93 18.82 1.60 -4.20
N VAL A 94 18.32 0.63 -3.43
CA VAL A 94 16.91 0.20 -3.40
C VAL A 94 16.53 -0.20 -1.97
N ILE A 95 15.26 -0.08 -1.57
CA ILE A 95 14.82 -0.60 -0.26
C ILE A 95 14.86 -2.12 -0.22
N ARG A 96 15.28 -2.68 0.91
CA ARG A 96 15.15 -4.11 1.20
C ARG A 96 13.70 -4.58 1.04
N TYR A 97 13.48 -5.65 0.28
CA TYR A 97 12.14 -6.15 0.01
C TYR A 97 11.46 -6.70 1.27
N GLY A 98 10.20 -6.31 1.51
CA GLY A 98 9.42 -6.71 2.69
C GLY A 98 9.34 -5.67 3.82
N LEU A 99 9.89 -4.46 3.60
CA LEU A 99 9.68 -3.29 4.47
C LEU A 99 8.53 -2.43 3.98
N HIS A 100 7.83 -1.74 4.89
CA HIS A 100 6.99 -0.61 4.51
C HIS A 100 7.89 0.61 4.30
N TRP A 101 7.51 1.50 3.38
CA TRP A 101 8.30 2.70 3.07
C TRP A 101 8.41 3.71 4.23
N PHE A 102 7.63 3.55 5.30
CA PHE A 102 7.80 4.33 6.55
C PHE A 102 8.98 3.83 7.39
N GLU A 103 9.41 2.58 7.18
CA GLU A 103 10.57 1.96 7.81
C GLU A 103 11.87 2.26 7.03
N ALA A 104 11.79 2.95 5.90
CA ALA A 104 12.94 3.24 5.04
C ALA A 104 13.97 4.12 5.77
N ALA A 105 15.15 3.56 6.00
CA ALA A 105 16.28 4.19 6.67
C ALA A 105 17.59 3.89 5.90
N PRO A 106 18.64 4.72 6.02
CA PRO A 106 19.90 4.50 5.31
C PRO A 106 20.50 3.10 5.47
N GLU A 107 20.34 2.53 6.66
CA GLU A 107 20.84 1.23 7.10
C GLU A 107 20.14 0.04 6.43
N ASN A 108 18.91 0.23 5.93
CA ASN A 108 18.08 -0.83 5.34
C ASN A 108 17.78 -0.65 3.85
N LEU A 109 18.43 0.33 3.21
CA LEU A 109 18.65 0.33 1.78
C LEU A 109 19.78 -0.65 1.41
N GLN A 110 19.66 -1.27 0.25
CA GLN A 110 20.65 -2.17 -0.34
C GLN A 110 21.34 -1.46 -1.49
N LEU A 111 22.66 -1.58 -1.60
CA LEU A 111 23.41 -1.26 -2.81
C LEU A 111 23.45 -2.52 -3.67
N VAL A 112 22.97 -2.43 -4.91
CA VAL A 112 22.89 -3.56 -5.84
C VAL A 112 23.53 -3.22 -7.18
N ASP A 113 24.03 -4.25 -7.86
CA ASP A 113 24.56 -4.17 -9.22
C ASP A 113 23.45 -4.35 -10.29
N PRO A 114 23.76 -4.19 -11.59
CA PRO A 114 22.79 -4.36 -12.69
C PRO A 114 22.12 -5.73 -12.80
N ASP A 115 22.68 -6.76 -12.18
CA ASP A 115 22.17 -8.14 -12.21
C ASP A 115 21.44 -8.52 -10.91
N GLY A 116 21.41 -7.59 -9.94
CA GLY A 116 20.69 -7.73 -8.68
C GLY A 116 21.51 -8.38 -7.56
N ASN A 117 22.83 -8.52 -7.74
CA ASN A 117 23.70 -8.94 -6.64
C ASN A 117 23.81 -7.80 -5.63
N ILE A 118 23.74 -8.13 -4.34
CA ILE A 118 23.84 -7.15 -3.26
C ILE A 118 25.31 -6.93 -2.94
N LEU A 119 25.77 -5.70 -3.15
CA LEU A 119 27.15 -5.26 -2.86
C LEU A 119 27.27 -4.77 -1.41
N GLU A 120 26.21 -4.17 -0.86
CA GLU A 120 26.15 -3.72 0.54
C GLU A 120 24.71 -3.75 1.07
N GLY A 121 24.51 -4.33 2.26
CA GLY A 121 23.20 -4.54 2.88
C GLY A 121 22.79 -6.02 2.94
N GLU A 122 21.60 -6.30 3.49
CA GLU A 122 21.15 -7.67 3.76
C GLU A 122 19.73 -7.97 3.26
N GLY A 123 19.43 -9.25 2.99
CA GLY A 123 18.08 -9.75 2.71
C GLY A 123 17.68 -9.73 1.23
N PRO A 124 16.39 -9.94 0.91
CA PRO A 124 15.94 -10.07 -0.48
C PRO A 124 15.93 -8.72 -1.22
N VAL A 125 16.48 -8.70 -2.44
CA VAL A 125 16.33 -7.60 -3.41
C VAL A 125 14.98 -7.70 -4.12
N GLN A 126 14.40 -6.55 -4.51
CA GLN A 126 13.18 -6.48 -5.31
C GLN A 126 13.51 -6.68 -6.80
N ALA A 127 13.43 -7.92 -7.29
CA ALA A 127 13.83 -8.30 -8.65
C ALA A 127 13.16 -7.46 -9.77
N ALA A 128 11.92 -7.00 -9.57
CA ALA A 128 11.24 -6.11 -10.52
C ALA A 128 11.94 -4.74 -10.67
N ALA A 129 12.50 -4.20 -9.59
CA ALA A 129 13.29 -2.97 -9.63
C ALA A 129 14.57 -3.17 -10.46
N VAL A 130 15.26 -4.31 -10.30
CA VAL A 130 16.46 -4.64 -11.08
C VAL A 130 16.13 -4.76 -12.57
N ALA A 131 15.09 -5.52 -12.92
CA ALA A 131 14.69 -5.75 -14.31
C ALA A 131 14.15 -4.48 -15.01
N LEU A 132 13.53 -3.55 -14.28
CA LEU A 132 12.95 -2.34 -14.86
C LEU A 132 13.91 -1.13 -14.83
N HIS A 133 14.62 -0.91 -13.72
CA HIS A 133 15.41 0.32 -13.50
C HIS A 133 16.87 0.17 -13.93
N GLY A 134 17.48 -1.01 -13.72
CA GLY A 134 18.91 -1.26 -13.99
C GLY A 134 19.37 -0.86 -15.39
N PRO A 135 18.72 -1.34 -16.48
CA PRO A 135 19.08 -0.94 -17.85
C PRO A 135 18.96 0.57 -18.09
N VAL A 136 17.93 1.20 -17.50
CA VAL A 136 17.62 2.62 -17.71
C VAL A 136 18.65 3.52 -17.01
N HIS A 137 19.08 3.16 -15.79
CA HIS A 137 20.19 3.81 -15.11
C HIS A 137 21.46 3.80 -15.97
N ILE A 138 21.86 2.63 -16.50
CA ILE A 138 23.06 2.49 -17.34
C ILE A 138 22.93 3.30 -18.64
N ALA A 139 21.80 3.17 -19.35
CA ALA A 139 21.64 3.76 -20.68
C ALA A 139 21.44 5.29 -20.68
N LYS A 140 21.00 5.88 -19.56
CA LYS A 140 20.72 7.32 -19.45
C LYS A 140 21.62 8.05 -18.44
N GLY A 141 22.38 7.32 -17.61
CA GLY A 141 23.35 7.87 -16.66
C GLY A 141 22.75 8.94 -15.74
N ALA A 142 23.41 10.10 -15.66
CA ALA A 142 22.98 11.23 -14.84
C ALA A 142 21.54 11.71 -15.11
N ALA A 143 21.00 11.56 -16.32
CA ALA A 143 19.62 11.93 -16.63
C ALA A 143 18.59 10.99 -15.99
N ALA A 144 18.98 9.75 -15.70
CA ALA A 144 18.20 8.77 -14.97
C ALA A 144 18.84 8.41 -13.63
N ARG A 145 19.44 9.39 -12.93
CA ARG A 145 20.06 9.12 -11.62
C ARG A 145 19.05 8.50 -10.66
N VAL A 146 17.82 8.98 -10.66
CA VAL A 146 16.72 8.53 -9.82
C VAL A 146 15.59 8.00 -10.69
N ILE A 147 15.05 6.84 -10.36
CA ILE A 147 13.91 6.24 -11.06
C ILE A 147 12.84 5.83 -10.05
N PHE A 148 11.63 6.37 -10.20
CA PHE A 148 10.46 6.02 -9.37
C PHE A 148 9.43 5.26 -10.21
N HIS A 149 9.07 4.06 -9.78
CA HIS A 149 7.94 3.31 -10.33
C HIS A 149 6.87 3.15 -9.26
N THR A 150 5.70 3.76 -9.49
CA THR A 150 4.62 3.84 -8.50
C THR A 150 3.27 3.49 -9.11
N HIS A 151 2.39 2.88 -8.30
CA HIS A 151 1.00 2.56 -8.68
C HIS A 151 0.03 3.53 -8.00
N GLN A 152 0.29 4.83 -8.12
CA GLN A 152 -0.58 5.88 -7.59
C GLN A 152 -1.96 5.79 -8.26
N PRO A 153 -3.07 5.81 -7.52
CA PRO A 153 -4.35 5.33 -8.04
C PRO A 153 -4.94 6.22 -9.15
N TRP A 154 -4.80 7.55 -9.10
CA TRP A 154 -5.34 8.42 -10.17
C TRP A 154 -4.48 8.37 -11.43
N PHE A 155 -3.16 8.38 -11.31
CA PHE A 155 -2.22 8.20 -12.42
C PHE A 155 -2.43 6.84 -13.09
N THR A 156 -2.53 5.77 -12.30
CA THR A 156 -2.73 4.41 -12.79
C THR A 156 -4.08 4.28 -13.50
N ALA A 157 -5.13 4.94 -13.01
CA ALA A 157 -6.42 5.00 -13.70
C ALA A 157 -6.33 5.65 -15.09
N LEU A 158 -5.57 6.75 -15.24
CA LEU A 158 -5.29 7.34 -16.55
C LEU A 158 -4.44 6.42 -17.46
N ALA A 159 -3.52 5.63 -16.88
CA ALA A 159 -2.75 4.62 -17.61
C ALA A 159 -3.58 3.41 -18.07
N CYS A 160 -4.85 3.30 -17.65
CA CYS A 160 -5.78 2.25 -18.08
C CYS A 160 -6.70 2.68 -19.23
N ILE A 161 -6.51 3.87 -19.81
CA ILE A 161 -7.34 4.42 -20.89
C ILE A 161 -6.62 4.23 -22.24
N LYS A 162 -7.33 3.83 -23.30
CA LYS A 162 -6.73 3.54 -24.63
C LYS A 162 -6.01 4.73 -25.26
N PHE A 163 -6.50 5.95 -25.00
CA PHE A 163 -5.88 7.22 -25.37
C PHE A 163 -5.50 8.01 -24.09
N GLY A 164 -4.94 7.28 -23.13
CA GLY A 164 -4.57 7.76 -21.80
C GLY A 164 -3.33 8.66 -21.79
N GLY A 165 -3.03 9.19 -20.61
CA GLY A 165 -1.97 10.17 -20.39
C GLY A 165 -2.48 11.51 -19.87
N LEU A 166 -1.54 12.37 -19.49
CA LEU A 166 -1.81 13.72 -19.00
C LEU A 166 -2.20 14.67 -20.15
N ARG A 167 -3.28 15.42 -19.95
CA ARG A 167 -3.76 16.48 -20.86
C ARG A 167 -3.25 17.85 -20.43
N MET A 168 -3.16 18.79 -21.37
CA MET A 168 -2.59 20.12 -21.11
C MET A 168 -3.66 21.13 -20.69
N PHE A 169 -4.42 20.82 -19.63
CA PHE A 169 -5.55 21.64 -19.14
C PHE A 169 -5.20 22.66 -18.05
N HIS A 170 -4.11 22.43 -17.31
CA HIS A 170 -3.71 23.24 -16.16
C HIS A 170 -2.35 23.92 -16.40
N PRO A 171 -2.08 25.12 -15.86
CA PRO A 171 -0.75 25.71 -15.93
C PRO A 171 0.36 24.77 -15.43
N ASP A 172 0.16 24.13 -14.28
CA ASP A 172 1.13 23.15 -13.75
C ASP A 172 1.22 21.85 -14.59
N ALA A 173 0.30 21.61 -15.53
CA ALA A 173 0.43 20.52 -16.49
C ALA A 173 1.38 20.87 -17.65
N SER A 174 1.49 22.17 -18.01
CA SER A 174 2.33 22.64 -19.13
C SER A 174 3.81 22.23 -19.02
N ILE A 175 4.28 22.01 -17.80
CA ILE A 175 5.66 21.59 -17.49
C ILE A 175 5.96 20.15 -17.93
N TYR A 176 4.94 19.40 -18.36
CA TYR A 176 5.02 18.00 -18.79
C TYR A 176 4.84 17.82 -20.30
N GLU A 177 4.51 18.90 -21.01
CA GLU A 177 4.43 18.88 -22.47
C GLU A 177 5.77 18.44 -23.07
N ASP A 178 5.72 17.54 -24.05
CA ASP A 178 6.84 16.77 -24.63
C ASP A 178 7.58 15.81 -23.68
N ARG A 179 7.46 15.89 -22.35
CA ARG A 179 8.15 15.01 -21.39
C ARG A 179 7.42 13.70 -21.11
N VAL A 180 6.12 13.65 -21.39
CA VAL A 180 5.26 12.47 -21.21
C VAL A 180 5.27 11.54 -22.43
N GLY A 181 5.38 10.24 -22.17
CA GLY A 181 5.15 9.14 -23.11
C GLY A 181 4.10 8.16 -22.58
N PHE A 182 3.54 7.35 -23.47
CA PHE A 182 2.60 6.27 -23.14
C PHE A 182 3.09 4.98 -23.79
N ASP A 183 3.14 3.90 -23.01
CA ASP A 183 3.50 2.58 -23.46
C ASP A 183 2.29 1.65 -23.26
N PRO A 184 1.52 1.29 -24.30
CA PRO A 184 0.28 0.53 -24.16
C PRO A 184 0.49 -0.96 -23.91
N VAL A 185 1.74 -1.43 -23.80
CA VAL A 185 2.08 -2.85 -23.77
C VAL A 185 2.31 -3.31 -22.33
N TYR A 186 1.33 -3.98 -21.74
CA TYR A 186 1.52 -4.71 -20.50
C TYR A 186 2.07 -6.12 -20.78
N THR A 187 3.33 -6.35 -20.43
CA THR A 187 4.06 -7.60 -20.67
C THR A 187 3.81 -8.70 -19.63
N GLY A 188 3.31 -8.32 -18.44
CA GLY A 188 3.01 -9.27 -17.36
C GLY A 188 4.20 -9.58 -16.46
N ASN A 189 4.01 -10.59 -15.60
CA ASN A 189 4.96 -10.95 -14.56
C ASN A 189 5.69 -12.25 -14.90
N TRP A 190 7.01 -12.17 -14.98
CA TRP A 190 7.83 -13.15 -15.68
C TRP A 190 7.86 -14.55 -15.05
N PRO A 191 7.63 -15.63 -15.83
CA PRO A 191 8.04 -16.98 -15.46
C PRO A 191 9.58 -17.10 -15.40
N LYS A 192 10.09 -17.91 -14.47
CA LYS A 192 11.50 -18.27 -14.43
C LYS A 192 11.85 -19.11 -15.67
N GLY A 193 12.61 -18.55 -16.61
CA GLY A 193 13.06 -19.23 -17.83
C GLY A 193 12.19 -19.05 -19.08
N SER A 194 11.25 -18.09 -19.11
CA SER A 194 10.64 -17.70 -20.39
C SER A 194 11.57 -16.78 -21.18
N ALA A 195 11.43 -16.77 -22.51
CA ALA A 195 12.24 -15.91 -23.39
C ALA A 195 12.09 -14.42 -23.07
N GLN A 196 10.90 -13.98 -22.64
CA GLN A 196 10.68 -12.61 -22.19
C GLN A 196 11.09 -12.38 -20.73
N GLY A 197 11.12 -13.41 -19.88
CA GLY A 197 11.70 -13.34 -18.53
C GLY A 197 13.23 -13.25 -18.50
N ALA A 198 13.88 -13.40 -19.67
CA ALA A 198 15.29 -13.09 -19.88
C ALA A 198 15.51 -11.63 -20.35
N LEU A 199 14.48 -10.93 -20.84
CA LEU A 199 14.55 -9.52 -21.20
C LEU A 199 14.34 -8.68 -19.94
N LYS A 200 15.27 -7.76 -19.65
CA LYS A 200 15.05 -6.77 -18.59
C LYS A 200 14.03 -5.78 -19.15
N GLU A 201 12.86 -5.63 -18.52
CA GLU A 201 11.75 -4.77 -19.01
C GLU A 201 12.20 -3.32 -19.31
N GLY A 202 13.22 -2.82 -18.60
CA GLY A 202 13.85 -1.55 -18.90
C GLY A 202 14.48 -1.47 -20.31
N GLU A 203 15.04 -2.57 -20.83
CA GLU A 203 15.58 -2.66 -22.19
C GLU A 203 14.47 -2.53 -23.24
N ARG A 204 13.28 -3.10 -22.98
CA ARG A 204 12.10 -2.95 -23.86
C ARG A 204 11.64 -1.49 -23.90
N LEU A 205 11.59 -0.81 -22.75
CA LEU A 205 11.24 0.61 -22.70
C LEU A 205 12.29 1.48 -23.42
N LEU A 206 13.58 1.18 -23.26
CA LEU A 206 14.67 1.86 -23.97
C LEU A 206 14.63 1.63 -25.49
N ALA A 207 14.16 0.47 -25.95
CA ALA A 207 14.00 0.15 -27.36
C ALA A 207 12.75 0.78 -28.00
N ASN A 208 11.77 1.26 -27.21
CA ASN A 208 10.56 1.86 -27.75
C ASN A 208 10.85 3.27 -28.33
N PRO A 209 10.68 3.52 -29.64
CA PRO A 209 10.98 4.81 -30.25
C PRO A 209 10.05 5.93 -29.76
N HIS A 210 8.82 5.62 -29.31
CA HIS A 210 7.85 6.60 -28.82
C HIS A 210 8.19 7.13 -27.42
N LEU A 211 9.12 6.47 -26.71
CA LEU A 211 9.56 6.84 -25.36
C LEU A 211 10.91 7.58 -25.36
N GLN A 212 11.51 7.83 -26.54
CA GLN A 212 12.75 8.59 -26.62
C GLN A 212 12.54 10.06 -26.22
N GLY A 213 13.44 10.56 -25.37
CA GLY A 213 13.33 11.90 -24.79
C GLY A 213 12.21 12.06 -23.75
N LYS A 214 11.51 10.98 -23.38
CA LYS A 214 10.45 11.02 -22.36
C LYS A 214 11.04 10.71 -20.98
N GLU A 215 10.62 11.47 -19.99
CA GLU A 215 11.01 11.33 -18.59
C GLU A 215 9.90 10.68 -17.76
N ILE A 216 8.65 10.81 -18.22
CA ILE A 216 7.45 10.32 -17.54
C ILE A 216 6.75 9.36 -18.48
N ILE A 217 6.64 8.10 -18.10
CA ILE A 217 6.03 7.05 -18.91
C ILE A 217 4.78 6.56 -18.18
N PHE A 218 3.63 6.71 -18.83
CA PHE A 218 2.42 5.99 -18.46
C PHE A 218 2.56 4.55 -18.95
N LEU A 219 2.79 3.62 -18.03
CA LEU A 219 2.83 2.19 -18.34
C LEU A 219 1.39 1.65 -18.35
N GLY A 220 0.93 1.27 -19.54
CA GLY A 220 -0.40 0.74 -19.81
C GLY A 220 -0.76 -0.38 -18.83
N ASN A 221 -1.95 -0.29 -18.23
CA ASN A 221 -2.45 -1.26 -17.24
C ASN A 221 -1.56 -1.41 -15.98
N HIS A 222 -0.61 -0.50 -15.71
CA HIS A 222 0.39 -0.72 -14.66
C HIS A 222 0.56 0.46 -13.71
N GLY A 223 0.91 1.66 -14.20
CA GLY A 223 1.17 2.83 -13.34
C GLY A 223 2.18 3.80 -13.93
N SER A 224 2.88 4.53 -13.06
CA SER A 224 3.89 5.52 -13.45
C SER A 224 5.28 4.90 -13.57
N PHE A 225 6.09 5.41 -14.48
CA PHE A 225 7.53 5.22 -14.49
C PHE A 225 8.20 6.57 -14.75
N LEU A 226 8.90 7.07 -13.75
CA LEU A 226 9.45 8.42 -13.68
C LEU A 226 10.97 8.36 -13.64
N VAL A 227 11.62 9.12 -14.52
CA VAL A 227 13.07 9.21 -14.67
C VAL A 227 13.49 10.65 -14.38
N ALA A 228 14.46 10.83 -13.47
CA ALA A 228 14.95 12.15 -13.08
C ALA A 228 16.44 12.14 -12.75
N SER A 229 17.07 13.32 -12.78
CA SER A 229 18.46 13.50 -12.35
C SER A 229 18.63 13.67 -10.84
N SER A 230 17.54 13.90 -10.10
CA SER A 230 17.55 14.16 -8.65
C SER A 230 16.30 13.65 -7.94
N VAL A 231 16.39 13.49 -6.61
CA VAL A 231 15.28 13.03 -5.78
C VAL A 231 14.20 14.11 -5.63
N GLU A 232 14.62 15.37 -5.59
CA GLU A 232 13.77 16.57 -5.58
C GLU A 232 12.83 16.59 -6.79
N GLN A 233 13.40 16.43 -8.00
CA GLN A 233 12.63 16.39 -9.24
C GLN A 233 11.70 15.17 -9.29
N ALA A 234 12.18 13.99 -8.89
CA ALA A 234 11.38 12.77 -8.89
C ALA A 234 10.18 12.86 -7.92
N LEU A 235 10.37 13.41 -6.71
CA LEU A 235 9.29 13.64 -5.76
C LEU A 235 8.31 14.69 -6.26
N PHE A 236 8.79 15.84 -6.73
CA PHE A 236 7.96 16.92 -7.25
C PHE A 236 7.06 16.43 -8.40
N ASP A 237 7.63 15.70 -9.36
CA ASP A 237 6.86 15.17 -10.48
C ASP A 237 5.89 14.06 -10.03
N CYS A 238 6.30 13.15 -9.14
CA CYS A 238 5.41 12.11 -8.60
C CYS A 238 4.18 12.69 -7.87
N PHE A 239 4.37 13.71 -7.04
CA PHE A 239 3.28 14.38 -6.31
C PHE A 239 2.37 15.19 -7.24
N ASN A 240 2.97 16.00 -8.12
CA ASN A 240 2.22 16.91 -8.97
C ASN A 240 1.43 16.16 -10.06
N LEU A 241 1.99 15.07 -10.60
CA LEU A 241 1.30 14.23 -11.59
C LEU A 241 0.10 13.50 -11.02
N GLU A 242 0.13 13.00 -9.78
CA GLU A 242 -1.05 12.40 -9.16
C GLU A 242 -2.16 13.43 -8.90
N ARG A 243 -1.78 14.63 -8.42
CA ARG A 243 -2.72 15.75 -8.23
C ARG A 243 -3.38 16.14 -9.56
N LEU A 244 -2.59 16.24 -10.63
CA LEU A 244 -3.11 16.56 -11.97
C LEU A 244 -3.95 15.41 -12.54
N ALA A 245 -3.59 14.16 -12.30
CA ALA A 245 -4.39 13.00 -12.70
C ALA A 245 -5.75 12.99 -11.98
N GLN A 246 -5.78 13.27 -10.67
CA GLN A 246 -7.02 13.45 -9.90
C GLN A 246 -7.90 14.56 -10.47
N GLN A 247 -7.32 15.73 -10.75
CA GLN A 247 -8.04 16.85 -11.37
C GLN A 247 -8.59 16.49 -12.76
N GLN A 248 -7.79 15.82 -13.60
CA GLN A 248 -8.17 15.39 -14.94
C GLN A 248 -9.34 14.40 -14.89
N VAL A 249 -9.23 13.31 -14.12
CA VAL A 249 -10.30 12.32 -13.98
C VAL A 249 -11.58 12.99 -13.46
N SER A 250 -11.47 13.82 -12.42
CA SER A 250 -12.61 14.53 -11.84
C SER A 250 -13.30 15.48 -12.82
N ALA A 251 -12.55 16.15 -13.69
CA ALA A 251 -13.10 17.02 -14.73
C ALA A 251 -13.70 16.23 -15.92
N MET A 252 -13.20 15.03 -16.21
CA MET A 252 -13.76 14.14 -17.23
C MET A 252 -15.13 13.54 -16.82
N MET A 253 -15.39 13.39 -15.51
CA MET A 253 -16.69 12.91 -14.98
C MET A 253 -17.91 13.72 -15.43
N PHE A 254 -17.73 14.99 -15.81
CA PHE A 254 -18.83 15.83 -16.30
C PHE A 254 -19.31 15.46 -17.73
N ALA A 255 -18.62 14.55 -18.43
CA ALA A 255 -18.94 14.13 -19.81
C ALA A 255 -19.10 15.30 -20.80
N THR A 256 -18.43 16.43 -20.53
CA THR A 256 -18.36 17.60 -21.41
C THR A 256 -17.02 17.63 -22.15
N PRO A 257 -16.92 18.37 -23.27
CA PRO A 257 -15.64 18.55 -23.97
C PRO A 257 -14.55 19.08 -23.02
N PHE A 258 -13.53 18.24 -22.79
CA PHE A 258 -12.42 18.55 -21.90
C PHE A 258 -11.65 19.77 -22.41
N ARG A 259 -11.45 20.77 -21.56
CA ARG A 259 -10.84 22.05 -21.95
C ARG A 259 -9.33 22.00 -21.77
N GLU A 260 -8.60 22.13 -22.86
CA GLU A 260 -7.14 22.22 -22.86
C GLU A 260 -6.68 23.66 -23.11
N LEU A 261 -5.45 23.98 -22.70
CA LEU A 261 -4.84 25.30 -22.91
C LEU A 261 -4.64 25.57 -24.41
N ALA A 262 -4.86 26.82 -24.83
CA ALA A 262 -4.51 27.22 -26.19
C ALA A 262 -2.99 27.03 -26.44
N PRO A 263 -2.54 26.54 -27.61
CA PRO A 263 -1.13 26.21 -27.86
C PRO A 263 -0.13 27.34 -27.55
N SER A 264 -0.51 28.59 -27.85
CA SER A 264 0.31 29.77 -27.52
C SER A 264 0.45 30.01 -26.02
N LYS A 265 -0.59 29.72 -25.23
CA LYS A 265 -0.56 29.83 -23.77
C LYS A 265 0.22 28.66 -23.14
N LEU A 266 0.07 27.46 -23.69
CA LEU A 266 0.84 26.27 -23.32
C LEU A 266 2.34 26.51 -23.48
N LEU A 267 2.78 26.97 -24.66
CA LEU A 267 4.19 27.28 -24.93
C LEU A 267 4.73 28.40 -24.01
N ALA A 268 3.98 29.49 -23.84
CA ALA A 268 4.39 30.59 -22.97
C ALA A 268 4.55 30.17 -21.50
N LEU A 269 3.65 29.32 -20.99
CA LEU A 269 3.76 28.77 -19.64
C LEU A 269 4.92 27.79 -19.52
N LYS A 270 5.11 26.90 -20.51
CA LYS A 270 6.23 25.94 -20.54
C LYS A 270 7.59 26.65 -20.40
N GLU A 271 7.83 27.72 -21.16
CA GLU A 271 9.06 28.50 -21.02
C GLU A 271 9.16 29.23 -19.67
N GLN A 272 8.05 29.75 -19.13
CA GLN A 272 8.03 30.37 -17.80
C GLN A 272 8.41 29.37 -16.69
N TYR A 273 7.86 28.16 -16.70
CA TYR A 273 8.13 27.15 -15.69
C TYR A 273 9.53 26.51 -15.82
N LYS A 274 10.14 26.45 -17.02
CA LYS A 274 11.54 26.01 -17.16
C LYS A 274 12.49 26.84 -16.30
N ALA A 275 12.21 28.13 -16.12
CA ALA A 275 13.04 29.03 -15.31
C ALA A 275 12.87 28.84 -13.79
N THR A 276 11.81 28.14 -13.33
CA THR A 276 11.48 28.01 -11.90
C THR A 276 11.32 26.58 -11.39
N ARG A 277 11.17 25.57 -12.27
CA ARG A 277 10.88 24.16 -11.91
C ARG A 277 11.87 23.62 -10.88
N ASP A 278 13.16 23.82 -11.06
CA ASP A 278 14.17 23.27 -10.15
C ASP A 278 14.06 23.90 -8.75
N GLN A 279 13.83 25.22 -8.65
CA GLN A 279 13.57 25.86 -7.35
C GLN A 279 12.26 25.38 -6.72
N MET A 280 11.21 25.14 -7.52
CA MET A 280 9.95 24.57 -7.03
C MET A 280 10.13 23.14 -6.51
N ALA A 281 10.94 22.33 -7.18
CA ALA A 281 11.28 20.97 -6.77
C ALA A 281 12.08 20.97 -5.45
N THR A 282 13.10 21.83 -5.32
CA THR A 282 13.86 22.01 -4.07
C THR A 282 12.96 22.48 -2.93
N ASN A 283 12.16 23.53 -3.13
CA ASN A 283 11.24 24.02 -2.09
C ASN A 283 10.21 22.96 -1.66
N HIS A 284 9.73 22.14 -2.60
CA HIS A 284 8.84 21.03 -2.30
C HIS A 284 9.56 19.91 -1.55
N TYR A 285 10.80 19.59 -1.92
CA TYR A 285 11.65 18.65 -1.19
C TYR A 285 11.86 19.07 0.26
N ASP A 286 12.24 20.33 0.49
CA ASP A 286 12.43 20.91 1.83
C ASP A 286 11.15 20.81 2.68
N TYR A 287 9.97 21.00 2.08
CA TYR A 287 8.69 20.76 2.75
C TYR A 287 8.44 19.28 3.04
N VAL A 288 8.59 18.38 2.07
CA VAL A 288 8.28 16.96 2.29
C VAL A 288 9.26 16.29 3.25
N THR A 289 10.51 16.73 3.35
CA THR A 289 11.46 16.21 4.34
C THR A 289 11.01 16.44 5.78
N GLN A 290 10.27 17.53 6.05
CA GLN A 290 9.75 17.86 7.38
C GLN A 290 8.62 16.91 7.82
N ILE A 291 7.76 16.50 6.89
CA ILE A 291 6.66 15.55 7.15
C ILE A 291 7.08 14.08 7.00
N ALA A 292 8.20 13.81 6.32
CA ALA A 292 8.73 12.47 6.08
C ALA A 292 9.60 11.94 7.23
N ALA A 293 9.44 12.44 8.46
CA ALA A 293 10.28 12.05 9.61
C ALA A 293 10.32 10.52 9.81
N PRO A 294 11.48 9.94 10.24
CA PRO A 294 11.54 8.52 10.57
C PRO A 294 10.65 8.24 11.78
N LEU A 295 9.94 7.11 11.77
CA LEU A 295 9.17 6.71 12.94
C LEU A 295 10.14 6.36 14.08
N PRO A 296 10.06 7.01 15.27
CA PRO A 296 11.07 6.86 16.33
C PRO A 296 11.25 5.43 16.88
N THR A 297 10.31 4.55 16.56
CA THR A 297 10.20 3.16 17.04
C THR A 297 10.10 2.16 15.89
N ALA A 298 10.29 2.59 14.63
CA ALA A 298 10.43 1.64 13.52
C ALA A 298 11.62 0.72 13.78
N TRP A 299 11.52 -0.50 13.27
CA TRP A 299 12.64 -1.42 13.27
C TRP A 299 13.75 -0.87 12.35
N ASP A 300 15.00 -0.91 12.83
CA ASP A 300 16.19 -0.44 12.09
C ASP A 300 16.38 -1.12 10.73
N GLY A 301 15.79 -2.29 10.53
CA GLY A 301 15.86 -3.08 9.30
C GLY A 301 17.07 -3.99 9.22
N ILE A 302 17.83 -4.15 10.31
CA ILE A 302 19.07 -4.95 10.39
C ILE A 302 18.77 -6.37 10.90
N GLY A 303 19.32 -7.40 10.23
CA GLY A 303 19.09 -8.81 10.59
C GLY A 303 17.83 -9.40 9.95
N ARG A 304 17.23 -10.42 10.58
CA ARG A 304 16.04 -11.12 10.02
C ARG A 304 14.79 -10.24 10.11
N ILE A 305 14.09 -10.04 8.98
CA ILE A 305 12.79 -9.32 8.96
C ILE A 305 11.84 -9.94 10.00
N PRO A 306 11.36 -9.17 10.99
CA PRO A 306 10.39 -9.66 11.95
C PRO A 306 9.07 -9.94 11.24
N LEU A 307 8.78 -11.22 11.05
CA LEU A 307 7.47 -11.72 10.64
C LEU A 307 6.45 -11.46 11.75
N SER A 308 5.16 -11.41 11.42
CA SER A 308 4.09 -11.20 12.41
C SER A 308 4.23 -12.18 13.59
N SER A 309 4.51 -13.45 13.30
CA SER A 309 4.79 -14.56 14.24
C SER A 309 5.98 -14.34 15.18
N SER A 310 6.92 -13.45 14.86
CA SER A 310 8.13 -13.17 15.64
C SER A 310 8.16 -11.82 16.36
N LEU A 311 7.15 -10.96 16.12
CA LEU A 311 7.06 -9.67 16.80
C LEU A 311 6.86 -9.88 18.31
N ARG A 312 7.71 -9.24 19.12
CA ARG A 312 7.59 -9.29 20.60
C ARG A 312 6.17 -8.89 21.00
N LEU A 313 5.54 -9.77 21.78
CA LEU A 313 4.27 -9.48 22.42
C LEU A 313 4.47 -8.25 23.32
N PRO A 314 3.59 -7.23 23.29
CA PRO A 314 3.58 -6.20 24.32
C PRO A 314 3.35 -6.87 25.69
N ARG A 315 3.74 -6.19 26.80
CA ARG A 315 3.51 -6.68 28.16
C ARG A 315 2.10 -7.27 28.28
N GLN A 316 2.02 -8.54 28.65
CA GLN A 316 0.76 -9.25 28.85
C GLN A 316 -0.12 -8.43 29.79
N SER A 317 -1.35 -8.14 29.37
CA SER A 317 -2.40 -7.72 30.28
C SER A 317 -2.67 -8.82 31.29
N PHE A 318 -3.39 -8.50 32.37
CA PHE A 318 -3.88 -9.52 33.29
C PHE A 318 -4.69 -10.63 32.58
N ALA A 319 -5.37 -10.29 31.47
CA ALA A 319 -6.12 -11.25 30.65
C ALA A 319 -5.22 -12.19 29.82
N ALA A 320 -3.99 -11.78 29.47
CA ALA A 320 -3.06 -12.59 28.69
C ALA A 320 -2.22 -13.56 29.55
N TYR A 321 -2.18 -13.41 30.88
CA TYR A 321 -1.52 -14.38 31.78
C TYR A 321 -2.27 -15.71 31.93
N THR A 322 -3.55 -15.75 31.55
CA THR A 322 -4.41 -16.95 31.64
C THR A 322 -4.74 -17.57 30.28
N MET A 323 -4.12 -17.07 29.20
CA MET A 323 -4.35 -17.52 27.82
C MET A 323 -3.13 -18.24 27.26
N ASP A 324 -3.38 -19.19 26.36
CA ASP A 324 -2.34 -19.84 25.56
C ASP A 324 -1.65 -18.83 24.63
N GLU A 325 -0.35 -19.03 24.36
CA GLU A 325 0.45 -18.12 23.54
C GLU A 325 0.00 -18.10 22.07
N ALA A 326 -0.41 -19.24 21.51
CA ALA A 326 -0.88 -19.30 20.13
C ALA A 326 -2.24 -18.63 19.98
N GLU A 327 -3.17 -18.79 20.94
CA GLU A 327 -4.41 -18.02 20.95
C GLU A 327 -4.13 -16.51 21.10
N TRP A 328 -3.26 -16.12 22.04
CA TRP A 328 -2.90 -14.71 22.23
C TRP A 328 -2.29 -14.11 20.97
N ARG A 329 -1.50 -14.90 20.23
CA ARG A 329 -0.96 -14.48 18.93
C ARG A 329 -2.04 -14.33 17.86
N LEU A 330 -3.01 -15.25 17.81
CA LEU A 330 -4.16 -15.16 16.92
C LEU A 330 -4.97 -13.88 17.18
N ARG A 331 -5.21 -13.56 18.44
CA ARG A 331 -5.89 -12.33 18.90
C ARG A 331 -5.19 -11.06 18.45
N LEU A 332 -3.87 -10.99 18.61
CA LEU A 332 -3.09 -9.82 18.18
C LEU A 332 -3.10 -9.65 16.66
N ASN A 333 -2.95 -10.74 15.90
CA ASN A 333 -2.98 -10.69 14.43
C ASN A 333 -4.37 -10.26 13.93
N MET A 334 -5.45 -10.80 14.50
CA MET A 334 -6.83 -10.47 14.15
C MET A 334 -7.19 -9.01 14.49
N ALA A 335 -6.82 -8.54 15.69
CA ALA A 335 -7.02 -7.15 16.09
C ALA A 335 -6.21 -6.17 15.20
N ALA A 336 -4.96 -6.51 14.85
CA ALA A 336 -4.17 -5.70 13.92
C ALA A 336 -4.81 -5.62 12.53
N ALA A 337 -5.28 -6.76 11.99
CA ALA A 337 -6.00 -6.80 10.72
C ALA A 337 -7.26 -5.91 10.76
N CYS A 338 -8.08 -5.95 11.82
CA CYS A 338 -9.23 -5.05 11.98
C CYS A 338 -8.81 -3.57 11.92
N ARG A 339 -7.79 -3.16 12.70
CA ARG A 339 -7.31 -1.77 12.76
C ARG A 339 -6.73 -1.28 11.43
N MET A 340 -6.12 -2.18 10.66
CA MET A 340 -5.59 -1.92 9.31
C MET A 340 -6.74 -1.83 8.28
N ILE A 341 -7.74 -2.71 8.36
CA ILE A 341 -8.95 -2.66 7.51
C ILE A 341 -9.75 -1.37 7.76
N ALA A 342 -9.82 -0.90 9.00
CA ALA A 342 -10.53 0.33 9.34
C ALA A 342 -9.91 1.64 8.80
N ARG A 343 -8.76 1.53 8.12
CA ARG A 343 -7.97 2.65 7.58
C ARG A 343 -7.50 2.42 6.14
N LEU A 344 -8.08 1.45 5.43
CA LEU A 344 -7.73 1.17 4.03
C LEU A 344 -7.81 2.46 3.20
N ASN A 345 -6.79 2.70 2.40
CA ASN A 345 -6.69 3.86 1.51
C ASN A 345 -6.85 5.23 2.21
N GLY A 346 -6.58 5.30 3.53
CA GLY A 346 -6.63 6.54 4.32
C GLY A 346 -8.05 7.01 4.67
N ILE A 347 -9.10 6.25 4.34
CA ILE A 347 -10.49 6.62 4.58
C ILE A 347 -11.00 5.85 5.81
N PRO A 348 -11.48 6.53 6.88
CA PRO A 348 -12.09 5.85 8.02
C PRO A 348 -13.40 5.15 7.61
N THR A 349 -13.45 3.83 7.77
CA THR A 349 -14.69 3.05 7.50
C THR A 349 -15.59 3.05 8.73
N PHE A 350 -16.74 3.74 8.65
CA PHE A 350 -17.78 3.70 9.70
C PHE A 350 -18.37 2.29 9.90
N GLU A 351 -18.44 1.54 8.80
CA GLU A 351 -18.94 0.17 8.65
C GLU A 351 -18.31 -0.88 9.58
N GLY A 352 -17.16 -0.58 10.20
CA GLY A 352 -16.45 -1.51 11.07
C GLY A 352 -17.24 -2.00 12.30
N SER A 353 -18.40 -1.41 12.60
CA SER A 353 -19.32 -1.84 13.67
C SER A 353 -20.38 -2.87 13.20
N PHE A 354 -20.61 -2.96 11.89
CA PHE A 354 -21.53 -3.88 11.22
C PHE A 354 -20.79 -5.00 10.47
N ALA A 355 -19.48 -4.81 10.23
CA ALA A 355 -18.58 -5.84 9.73
C ALA A 355 -18.40 -7.00 10.73
N HIS A 356 -18.16 -8.20 10.20
CA HIS A 356 -17.94 -9.43 10.96
C HIS A 356 -16.57 -10.01 10.62
N PHE A 357 -15.82 -10.48 11.61
CA PHE A 357 -14.57 -11.21 11.37
C PHE A 357 -14.46 -12.33 12.40
N SER A 358 -14.27 -13.56 11.93
CA SER A 358 -13.98 -14.71 12.77
C SER A 358 -12.85 -15.59 12.23
N ILE A 359 -12.08 -16.18 13.15
CA ILE A 359 -10.99 -17.12 12.82
C ILE A 359 -11.14 -18.37 13.68
N ALA A 360 -11.13 -19.55 13.06
CA ALA A 360 -11.13 -20.84 13.75
C ALA A 360 -9.88 -20.98 14.63
N ILE A 361 -10.08 -21.37 15.89
CA ILE A 361 -9.02 -21.76 16.83
C ILE A 361 -8.78 -23.27 16.69
N ASP A 362 -9.89 -24.03 16.64
CA ASP A 362 -9.92 -25.45 16.36
C ASP A 362 -11.16 -25.79 15.50
N ASN A 363 -11.56 -27.06 15.43
CA ASN A 363 -12.70 -27.50 14.62
C ASN A 363 -14.07 -27.02 15.15
N ASN A 364 -14.17 -26.71 16.43
CA ASN A 364 -15.40 -26.41 17.16
C ASN A 364 -15.43 -24.99 17.75
N THR A 365 -14.27 -24.37 18.00
CA THR A 365 -14.17 -23.04 18.61
C THR A 365 -13.58 -21.98 17.68
N PHE A 366 -14.12 -20.77 17.78
CA PHE A 366 -13.81 -19.65 16.88
C PHE A 366 -13.55 -18.38 17.67
N LEU A 367 -12.51 -17.65 17.29
CA LEU A 367 -12.26 -16.29 17.71
C LEU A 367 -13.15 -15.34 16.89
N LEU A 368 -13.83 -14.39 17.55
CA LEU A 368 -14.82 -13.50 16.94
C LEU A 368 -14.61 -12.04 17.39
N VAL A 369 -14.69 -11.09 16.44
CA VAL A 369 -14.88 -9.67 16.78
C VAL A 369 -16.25 -9.48 17.41
N PRO A 370 -16.38 -8.92 18.63
CA PRO A 370 -17.69 -8.62 19.20
C PRO A 370 -18.46 -7.69 18.26
N PRO A 371 -19.69 -8.04 17.86
CA PRO A 371 -20.55 -7.15 17.08
C PRO A 371 -20.69 -5.78 17.74
N THR A 372 -21.01 -4.74 16.97
CA THR A 372 -21.09 -3.33 17.40
C THR A 372 -19.77 -2.68 17.83
N VAL A 373 -18.66 -3.42 17.98
CA VAL A 373 -17.33 -2.83 18.22
C VAL A 373 -16.72 -2.43 16.87
N PRO A 374 -16.45 -1.14 16.62
CA PRO A 374 -15.82 -0.71 15.38
C PRO A 374 -14.46 -1.41 15.21
N PHE A 375 -14.14 -1.90 14.01
CA PHE A 375 -12.80 -2.41 13.67
C PHE A 375 -11.67 -1.44 14.07
N ALA A 376 -11.92 -0.13 13.99
CA ALA A 376 -11.02 0.94 14.44
C ALA A 376 -10.73 0.95 15.96
N ALA A 377 -11.50 0.20 16.75
CA ALA A 377 -11.47 0.14 18.22
C ALA A 377 -11.19 -1.27 18.79
N VAL A 378 -11.22 -2.33 17.98
CA VAL A 378 -10.96 -3.73 18.39
C VAL A 378 -9.61 -3.90 19.11
N ARG A 379 -9.60 -4.56 20.27
CA ARG A 379 -8.38 -4.98 21.00
C ARG A 379 -8.31 -6.51 21.08
N ALA A 380 -7.10 -7.05 21.21
CA ALA A 380 -6.87 -8.50 21.33
C ALA A 380 -7.60 -9.13 22.54
N SER A 381 -7.67 -8.42 23.66
CA SER A 381 -8.43 -8.77 24.87
C SER A 381 -9.95 -8.77 24.71
N MET A 382 -10.49 -7.99 23.75
CA MET A 382 -11.93 -7.86 23.56
C MET A 382 -12.54 -9.01 22.73
N LEU A 383 -11.72 -9.76 21.98
CA LEU A 383 -12.21 -10.81 21.08
C LEU A 383 -12.87 -11.96 21.87
N LEU A 384 -14.04 -12.39 21.39
CA LEU A 384 -14.78 -13.51 22.00
C LEU A 384 -14.24 -14.83 21.48
N VAL A 385 -14.28 -15.88 22.31
CA VAL A 385 -14.27 -17.26 21.82
C VAL A 385 -15.69 -17.79 21.90
N VAL A 386 -16.17 -18.29 20.77
CA VAL A 386 -17.52 -18.84 20.59
C VAL A 386 -17.46 -20.26 20.05
N ASP A 387 -18.53 -21.02 20.24
CA ASP A 387 -18.73 -22.31 19.56
C ASP A 387 -19.22 -22.12 18.10
N ALA A 388 -19.53 -23.22 17.42
CA ALA A 388 -20.04 -23.19 16.05
C ALA A 388 -21.39 -22.45 15.88
N LYS A 389 -22.18 -22.30 16.95
CA LYS A 389 -23.47 -21.60 16.98
C LYS A 389 -23.36 -20.13 17.39
N GLY A 390 -22.17 -19.68 17.78
CA GLY A 390 -21.95 -18.35 18.34
C GLY A 390 -22.16 -18.26 19.85
N GLU A 391 -22.37 -19.37 20.56
CA GLU A 391 -22.49 -19.32 22.03
C GLU A 391 -21.13 -18.95 22.66
N VAL A 392 -21.12 -17.97 23.56
CA VAL A 392 -19.88 -17.41 24.11
C VAL A 392 -19.26 -18.35 25.14
N ILE A 393 -18.11 -18.95 24.78
CA ILE A 393 -17.29 -19.78 25.66
C ILE A 393 -16.40 -18.89 26.55
N ARG A 394 -15.83 -17.81 26.00
CA ARG A 394 -14.96 -16.88 26.75
C ARG A 394 -14.97 -15.47 26.17
N GLY A 395 -14.99 -14.49 27.07
CA GLY A 395 -15.05 -13.05 26.73
C GLY A 395 -16.33 -12.43 27.29
N VAL A 396 -16.49 -11.12 27.11
CA VAL A 396 -17.70 -10.39 27.50
C VAL A 396 -18.37 -9.87 26.22
N PRO A 397 -19.54 -10.39 25.84
CA PRO A 397 -20.22 -9.93 24.63
C PRO A 397 -20.68 -8.47 24.77
N SER A 398 -20.75 -7.78 23.65
CA SER A 398 -21.37 -6.46 23.55
C SER A 398 -22.89 -6.52 23.79
N ALA A 399 -23.46 -5.41 24.23
CA ALA A 399 -24.92 -5.31 24.40
C ALA A 399 -25.62 -5.54 23.05
N GLY A 400 -26.59 -6.47 23.04
CA GLY A 400 -27.34 -6.85 21.84
C GLY A 400 -26.75 -8.02 21.03
N TYR A 401 -25.66 -8.65 21.48
CA TYR A 401 -25.11 -9.85 20.82
C TYR A 401 -26.16 -10.94 20.58
N GLN A 402 -26.22 -11.48 19.36
CA GLN A 402 -27.11 -12.58 18.95
C GLN A 402 -26.28 -13.74 18.35
N PRO A 403 -26.20 -14.91 19.01
CA PRO A 403 -25.43 -16.06 18.52
C PRO A 403 -25.78 -16.50 17.09
N GLY A 404 -27.08 -16.61 16.76
CA GLY A 404 -27.53 -17.17 15.46
C GLY A 404 -27.00 -16.46 14.21
N GLN A 405 -26.68 -15.17 14.28
CA GLN A 405 -26.05 -14.45 13.16
C GLN A 405 -24.64 -14.96 12.84
N PHE A 406 -23.93 -15.47 13.85
CA PHE A 406 -22.62 -16.11 13.66
C PHE A 406 -22.75 -17.45 12.96
N GLU A 407 -23.68 -18.31 13.39
CA GLU A 407 -23.87 -19.67 12.86
C GLU A 407 -24.07 -19.67 11.34
N GLU A 408 -24.96 -18.81 10.85
CA GLU A 408 -25.28 -18.65 9.43
C GLU A 408 -24.05 -18.24 8.59
N ILE A 409 -23.34 -17.19 8.98
CA ILE A 409 -22.15 -16.71 8.26
C ILE A 409 -21.00 -17.71 8.37
N ASN A 410 -20.83 -18.37 9.52
CA ASN A 410 -19.74 -19.32 9.75
C ASN A 410 -19.81 -20.54 8.81
N ARG A 411 -20.97 -20.90 8.26
CA ARG A 411 -21.10 -21.96 7.24
C ARG A 411 -20.29 -21.68 5.96
N ALA A 412 -20.15 -20.42 5.56
CA ALA A 412 -19.37 -20.00 4.37
C ALA A 412 -17.89 -20.42 4.42
N ARG A 413 -17.39 -20.75 5.62
CA ARG A 413 -16.07 -21.35 5.88
C ARG A 413 -15.85 -22.69 5.18
N TYR A 414 -16.92 -23.49 5.08
CA TYR A 414 -16.89 -24.91 4.70
C TYR A 414 -17.36 -25.19 3.27
N GLU A 415 -17.89 -24.18 2.56
CA GLU A 415 -18.31 -24.30 1.16
C GLU A 415 -17.11 -24.45 0.22
N GLY A 416 -16.70 -25.69 0.02
CA GLY A 416 -15.48 -26.08 -0.68
C GLY A 416 -14.21 -25.91 0.16
N SER A 417 -13.09 -26.30 -0.44
CA SER A 417 -11.79 -26.38 0.22
C SER A 417 -10.71 -25.49 -0.41
N ASN A 418 -9.67 -25.20 0.36
CA ASN A 418 -8.43 -24.67 -0.17
C ASN A 418 -7.68 -25.76 -0.97
N ARG A 419 -6.56 -25.42 -1.63
CA ARG A 419 -5.80 -26.37 -2.46
C ARG A 419 -5.20 -27.57 -1.71
N GLU A 420 -5.32 -27.63 -0.39
CA GLU A 420 -4.92 -28.78 0.46
C GLU A 420 -6.12 -29.63 0.93
N GLY A 421 -7.35 -29.36 0.45
CA GLY A 421 -8.56 -30.06 0.89
C GLY A 421 -9.10 -29.59 2.25
N LYS A 422 -8.67 -28.42 2.75
CA LYS A 422 -9.09 -27.88 4.07
C LYS A 422 -10.00 -26.66 3.93
N ALA A 423 -10.95 -26.50 4.85
CA ALA A 423 -11.77 -25.29 4.97
C ALA A 423 -10.91 -24.02 5.21
N TYR A 424 -11.50 -22.83 5.00
CA TYR A 424 -10.79 -21.54 5.16
C TYR A 424 -10.88 -21.02 6.62
N PRO A 425 -9.86 -21.20 7.48
CA PRO A 425 -9.98 -20.89 8.90
C PRO A 425 -10.22 -19.41 9.23
N ALA A 426 -9.99 -18.46 8.32
CA ALA A 426 -10.31 -17.04 8.54
C ALA A 426 -11.44 -16.57 7.61
N LEU A 427 -12.47 -15.93 8.17
CA LEU A 427 -13.66 -15.44 7.46
C LEU A 427 -13.98 -14.00 7.88
N LEU A 428 -13.97 -13.09 6.92
CA LEU A 428 -14.30 -11.67 7.09
C LEU A 428 -15.50 -11.33 6.22
N PHE A 429 -16.43 -10.54 6.74
CA PHE A 429 -17.40 -9.78 5.98
C PHE A 429 -17.21 -8.29 6.30
N THR A 430 -17.02 -7.45 5.29
CA THR A 430 -16.79 -6.02 5.51
C THR A 430 -17.13 -5.18 4.29
N HIS A 431 -17.47 -3.92 4.54
CA HIS A 431 -17.69 -2.89 3.54
C HIS A 431 -16.45 -2.02 3.41
N THR A 432 -15.97 -1.84 2.19
CA THR A 432 -14.82 -0.98 1.88
C THR A 432 -15.16 -0.06 0.73
N VAL A 433 -14.60 1.15 0.77
CA VAL A 433 -15.11 2.31 0.00
C VAL A 433 -15.25 2.06 -1.50
N PHE A 434 -14.34 1.28 -2.11
CA PHE A 434 -14.36 1.03 -3.54
C PHE A 434 -15.02 -0.30 -3.91
N THR A 435 -14.96 -1.29 -3.02
CA THR A 435 -15.80 -2.50 -3.09
C THR A 435 -17.29 -2.12 -3.16
N ASP A 436 -17.74 -1.26 -2.26
CA ASP A 436 -19.13 -0.77 -2.22
C ASP A 436 -19.50 0.01 -3.47
N ARG A 437 -18.57 0.82 -4.01
CA ARG A 437 -18.80 1.56 -5.26
C ARG A 437 -18.94 0.66 -6.47
N LEU A 438 -18.20 -0.45 -6.54
CA LEU A 438 -18.42 -1.48 -7.57
C LEU A 438 -19.75 -2.19 -7.37
N ALA A 439 -20.05 -2.61 -6.13
CA ALA A 439 -21.30 -3.29 -5.79
C ALA A 439 -22.54 -2.44 -6.16
N HIS A 440 -22.64 -1.21 -5.63
CA HIS A 440 -23.76 -0.30 -5.91
C HIS A 440 -23.88 0.10 -7.39
N ALA A 441 -22.80 -0.01 -8.18
CA ALA A 441 -22.85 0.19 -9.62
C ALA A 441 -23.27 -1.07 -10.42
N GLY A 442 -23.52 -2.20 -9.75
CA GLY A 442 -23.73 -3.51 -10.37
C GLY A 442 -22.49 -4.05 -11.10
N LYS A 443 -21.30 -3.52 -10.78
CA LYS A 443 -20.09 -3.73 -11.58
C LYS A 443 -19.19 -4.81 -11.00
N ARG A 444 -18.61 -5.56 -11.92
CA ARG A 444 -17.60 -6.58 -11.66
C ARG A 444 -16.20 -5.96 -11.78
N LEU A 445 -15.26 -6.45 -10.97
CA LEU A 445 -13.85 -6.12 -11.11
C LEU A 445 -13.37 -6.54 -12.52
N ARG A 446 -12.81 -5.59 -13.25
CA ARG A 446 -12.24 -5.78 -14.59
C ARG A 446 -10.76 -6.05 -14.50
N PHE A 447 -10.30 -7.02 -15.28
CA PHE A 447 -8.89 -7.31 -15.43
C PHE A 447 -8.27 -6.31 -16.41
N MET A 448 -8.09 -5.07 -15.93
CA MET A 448 -7.59 -3.93 -16.70
C MET A 448 -6.34 -3.27 -16.08
N HIS A 449 -5.80 -3.79 -14.98
CA HIS A 449 -4.51 -3.36 -14.42
C HIS A 449 -3.87 -4.40 -13.50
N GLN A 450 -2.56 -4.23 -13.23
CA GLN A 450 -1.75 -5.16 -12.43
C GLN A 450 -2.40 -5.63 -11.12
N SER A 451 -2.92 -4.70 -10.32
CA SER A 451 -3.56 -5.05 -9.04
C SER A 451 -4.75 -6.01 -9.23
N ALA A 452 -5.58 -5.80 -10.26
CA ALA A 452 -6.73 -6.66 -10.58
C ALA A 452 -6.31 -8.05 -11.07
N PHE A 453 -5.18 -8.18 -11.80
CA PHE A 453 -4.68 -9.48 -12.27
C PHE A 453 -4.35 -10.47 -11.13
N ASN A 454 -4.13 -9.99 -9.90
CA ASN A 454 -3.97 -10.86 -8.72
C ASN A 454 -5.26 -11.65 -8.36
N PHE A 455 -6.41 -11.30 -8.95
CA PHE A 455 -7.73 -11.89 -8.68
C PHE A 455 -8.30 -12.70 -9.86
N ALA A 456 -7.54 -12.87 -10.94
CA ALA A 456 -7.90 -13.78 -12.04
C ALA A 456 -7.75 -15.27 -11.63
N ASP A 457 -8.27 -16.19 -12.45
CA ASP A 457 -8.28 -17.66 -12.24
C ASP A 457 -9.19 -18.08 -11.05
N ASP A 458 -10.47 -17.71 -11.14
CA ASP A 458 -11.61 -18.12 -10.30
C ASP A 458 -11.50 -17.94 -8.77
N HIS A 459 -10.55 -17.12 -8.30
CA HIS A 459 -10.45 -16.76 -6.88
C HIS A 459 -11.50 -15.76 -6.37
N PHE A 460 -12.56 -15.52 -7.15
CA PHE A 460 -13.50 -14.43 -6.95
C PHE A 460 -14.93 -14.79 -7.36
N GLY A 461 -15.93 -14.43 -6.54
CA GLY A 461 -17.36 -14.58 -6.83
C GLY A 461 -18.17 -13.29 -6.70
N TYR A 462 -19.35 -13.24 -7.32
CA TYR A 462 -20.31 -12.15 -7.15
C TYR A 462 -21.63 -12.72 -6.63
N PHE A 463 -22.20 -12.09 -5.61
CA PHE A 463 -23.50 -12.44 -5.05
C PHE A 463 -24.52 -11.36 -5.40
N GLU A 464 -25.65 -11.76 -5.99
CA GLU A 464 -26.61 -10.87 -6.66
C GLU A 464 -28.07 -11.21 -6.29
N ALA A 465 -28.30 -11.73 -5.08
CA ALA A 465 -29.63 -12.12 -4.59
C ALA A 465 -30.00 -11.36 -3.30
N TRP A 466 -31.26 -10.93 -3.21
CA TRP A 466 -31.91 -10.47 -1.98
C TRP A 466 -33.24 -11.20 -1.83
N SER A 467 -33.21 -12.36 -1.18
CA SER A 467 -34.40 -12.94 -0.57
C SER A 467 -34.45 -12.53 0.91
N THR A 468 -35.62 -12.11 1.38
CA THR A 468 -35.84 -11.85 2.83
C THR A 468 -35.99 -13.14 3.64
N SER A 469 -35.96 -14.30 2.98
CA SER A 469 -36.03 -15.64 3.57
C SER A 469 -35.09 -16.56 2.79
N GLY A 470 -33.94 -16.89 3.38
CA GLY A 470 -32.96 -17.78 2.75
C GLY A 470 -31.64 -17.13 2.31
N PHE A 471 -31.38 -15.86 2.64
CA PHE A 471 -30.11 -15.15 2.36
C PHE A 471 -28.86 -16.03 2.52
N SER A 472 -28.79 -16.79 3.61
CA SER A 472 -27.63 -17.64 3.90
C SER A 472 -27.55 -18.87 3.00
N GLU A 473 -28.65 -19.52 2.63
CA GLU A 473 -28.62 -20.60 1.62
C GLU A 473 -28.32 -20.06 0.22
N ASP A 474 -28.92 -18.92 -0.14
CA ASP A 474 -28.64 -18.23 -1.40
C ASP A 474 -27.14 -17.90 -1.48
N LEU A 475 -26.58 -17.28 -0.44
CA LEU A 475 -25.16 -16.95 -0.35
C LEU A 475 -24.28 -18.19 -0.56
N LEU A 476 -24.51 -19.26 0.21
CA LEU A 476 -23.73 -20.49 0.15
C LEU A 476 -23.77 -21.12 -1.25
N SER A 477 -24.92 -21.09 -1.93
CA SER A 477 -25.06 -21.59 -3.31
C SER A 477 -24.21 -20.83 -4.35
N TYR A 478 -23.85 -19.57 -4.09
CA TYR A 478 -22.94 -18.78 -4.92
C TYR A 478 -21.46 -18.97 -4.54
N ILE A 479 -21.15 -19.56 -3.37
CA ILE A 479 -19.78 -19.81 -2.92
C ILE A 479 -19.21 -21.04 -3.62
N LYS A 480 -18.55 -20.81 -4.77
CA LYS A 480 -17.66 -21.81 -5.36
C LYS A 480 -16.43 -22.03 -4.48
N GLU A 481 -15.93 -23.26 -4.48
CA GLU A 481 -14.72 -23.69 -3.77
C GLU A 481 -13.51 -22.75 -3.96
N SER A 482 -13.29 -22.28 -5.18
CA SER A 482 -12.18 -21.40 -5.54
C SER A 482 -12.31 -19.97 -4.99
N ASN A 483 -13.54 -19.50 -4.70
CA ASN A 483 -13.84 -18.10 -4.36
C ASN A 483 -13.23 -17.71 -3.00
N LYS A 484 -12.22 -16.84 -3.02
CA LYS A 484 -11.59 -16.28 -1.81
C LYS A 484 -12.10 -14.90 -1.44
N VAL A 485 -12.58 -14.14 -2.43
CA VAL A 485 -13.31 -12.88 -2.22
C VAL A 485 -14.65 -12.98 -2.94
N MET A 486 -15.71 -12.51 -2.29
CA MET A 486 -17.05 -12.48 -2.85
C MET A 486 -17.66 -11.11 -2.66
N VAL A 487 -17.88 -10.38 -3.75
CA VAL A 487 -18.57 -9.08 -3.67
C VAL A 487 -20.07 -9.26 -3.72
N MET A 488 -20.76 -8.59 -2.82
CA MET A 488 -22.21 -8.66 -2.71
C MET A 488 -22.81 -7.47 -3.46
N LEU A 489 -23.02 -7.64 -4.77
CA LEU A 489 -23.43 -6.57 -5.70
C LEU A 489 -24.68 -5.84 -5.20
N SER A 490 -25.65 -6.59 -4.67
CA SER A 490 -26.92 -6.04 -4.21
C SER A 490 -26.89 -5.50 -2.77
N HIS A 491 -25.79 -5.66 -2.02
CA HIS A 491 -25.69 -5.28 -0.59
C HIS A 491 -24.65 -4.18 -0.33
N GLY A 492 -23.55 -4.17 -1.07
CA GLY A 492 -22.31 -3.55 -0.64
C GLY A 492 -21.35 -4.55 0.01
N GLY A 493 -20.09 -4.19 0.11
CA GLY A 493 -19.06 -4.98 0.75
C GLY A 493 -18.69 -6.30 0.08
N CYS A 494 -17.89 -7.07 0.82
CA CYS A 494 -17.41 -8.38 0.41
C CYS A 494 -17.23 -9.35 1.57
N ILE A 495 -17.35 -10.64 1.25
CA ILE A 495 -16.94 -11.75 2.10
C ILE A 495 -15.57 -12.24 1.63
N VAL A 496 -14.63 -12.40 2.56
CA VAL A 496 -13.24 -12.79 2.29
C VAL A 496 -12.90 -14.03 3.12
N ARG A 497 -12.42 -15.07 2.43
CA ARG A 497 -12.03 -16.37 2.99
C ARG A 497 -10.52 -16.55 2.86
N GLY A 498 -9.84 -16.74 3.98
CA GLY A 498 -8.38 -16.83 4.06
C GLY A 498 -7.89 -17.95 4.98
N VAL A 499 -6.57 -18.09 5.05
CA VAL A 499 -5.90 -19.11 5.89
C VAL A 499 -5.45 -18.55 7.24
N ASP A 500 -5.42 -17.23 7.37
CA ASP A 500 -5.13 -16.48 8.59
C ASP A 500 -5.58 -15.01 8.40
N ALA A 501 -5.33 -14.18 9.41
CA ALA A 501 -5.63 -12.75 9.36
C ALA A 501 -4.81 -11.98 8.30
N ALA A 502 -3.59 -12.44 7.98
CA ALA A 502 -2.70 -11.78 7.03
C ALA A 502 -3.18 -11.96 5.58
N HIS A 503 -3.60 -13.17 5.22
CA HIS A 503 -4.19 -13.51 3.94
C HIS A 503 -5.53 -12.78 3.74
N VAL A 504 -6.39 -12.75 4.76
CA VAL A 504 -7.65 -11.98 4.72
C VAL A 504 -7.39 -10.49 4.51
N PHE A 505 -6.50 -9.87 5.30
CA PHE A 505 -6.13 -8.47 5.14
C PHE A 505 -5.60 -8.17 3.73
N ALA A 506 -4.67 -8.98 3.24
CA ALA A 506 -4.05 -8.73 1.94
C ALA A 506 -5.02 -8.93 0.75
N LEU A 507 -6.00 -9.84 0.89
CA LEU A 507 -7.08 -10.00 -0.09
C LEU A 507 -8.01 -8.78 -0.12
N VAL A 508 -8.53 -8.34 1.04
CA VAL A 508 -9.46 -7.21 1.09
C VAL A 508 -8.79 -5.88 0.71
N HIS A 509 -7.57 -5.62 1.21
CA HIS A 509 -6.79 -4.44 0.82
C HIS A 509 -6.49 -4.44 -0.68
N GLY A 510 -5.98 -5.56 -1.21
CA GLY A 510 -5.65 -5.67 -2.63
C GLY A 510 -6.87 -5.55 -3.54
N PHE A 511 -8.04 -6.00 -3.09
CA PHE A 511 -9.28 -5.89 -3.85
C PHE A 511 -9.82 -4.46 -3.83
N ASP A 512 -9.90 -3.80 -2.66
CA ASP A 512 -10.39 -2.41 -2.57
C ASP A 512 -9.49 -1.44 -3.35
N ALA A 513 -8.16 -1.63 -3.30
CA ALA A 513 -7.22 -0.85 -4.10
C ALA A 513 -7.32 -1.15 -5.61
N ALA A 514 -7.72 -2.36 -6.01
CA ALA A 514 -7.99 -2.67 -7.41
C ALA A 514 -9.31 -2.03 -7.87
N ALA A 515 -10.36 -2.13 -7.05
CA ALA A 515 -11.64 -1.46 -7.27
C ALA A 515 -11.47 0.07 -7.35
N GLN A 516 -10.56 0.66 -6.57
CA GLN A 516 -10.23 2.10 -6.63
C GLN A 516 -9.76 2.53 -8.01
N ILE A 517 -8.77 1.83 -8.58
CA ILE A 517 -8.21 2.14 -9.91
C ILE A 517 -9.29 1.99 -10.99
N GLN A 518 -10.08 0.92 -10.96
CA GLN A 518 -11.19 0.75 -11.91
C GLN A 518 -12.24 1.85 -11.79
N VAL A 519 -12.69 2.18 -10.57
CA VAL A 519 -13.69 3.23 -10.34
C VAL A 519 -13.20 4.57 -10.90
N TYR A 520 -11.94 4.94 -10.65
CA TYR A 520 -11.35 6.17 -11.21
C TYR A 520 -11.17 6.11 -12.73
N ALA A 521 -10.81 4.97 -13.31
CA ALA A 521 -10.67 4.84 -14.76
C ALA A 521 -12.04 4.95 -15.46
N GLU A 522 -13.06 4.28 -14.93
CA GLU A 522 -14.42 4.30 -15.47
C GLU A 522 -15.14 5.64 -15.24
N MET A 523 -14.80 6.38 -14.17
CA MET A 523 -15.25 7.76 -13.92
C MET A 523 -14.93 8.70 -15.09
N THR A 524 -13.91 8.41 -15.91
CA THR A 524 -13.58 9.24 -17.08
C THR A 524 -14.56 9.10 -18.25
N GLY A 525 -15.39 8.04 -18.28
CA GLY A 525 -16.24 7.70 -19.43
C GLY A 525 -15.49 7.28 -20.70
N MET A 526 -14.15 7.17 -20.66
CA MET A 526 -13.33 6.89 -21.84
C MET A 526 -13.20 5.39 -22.13
N PRO A 527 -12.88 5.00 -23.39
CA PRO A 527 -12.55 3.63 -23.74
C PRO A 527 -11.31 3.12 -22.96
N LEU A 528 -11.49 2.02 -22.24
CA LEU A 528 -10.46 1.42 -21.40
C LEU A 528 -9.61 0.40 -22.17
N LEU A 529 -8.38 0.21 -21.71
CA LEU A 529 -7.38 -0.71 -22.26
C LEU A 529 -7.58 -2.10 -21.65
N ASP A 530 -8.64 -2.81 -22.04
CA ASP A 530 -8.84 -4.19 -21.60
C ASP A 530 -7.81 -5.14 -22.26
N LEU A 531 -7.23 -6.06 -21.48
CA LEU A 531 -6.35 -7.12 -21.99
C LEU A 531 -7.17 -8.37 -22.40
N PRO A 532 -6.71 -9.15 -23.38
CA PRO A 532 -7.34 -10.43 -23.75
C PRO A 532 -7.44 -11.39 -22.55
N GLU A 533 -8.57 -12.07 -22.41
CA GLU A 533 -8.82 -12.96 -21.27
C GLU A 533 -7.79 -14.10 -21.17
N GLU A 534 -7.34 -14.63 -22.31
CA GLU A 534 -6.27 -15.64 -22.37
C GLU A 534 -4.97 -15.12 -21.72
N GLN A 535 -4.56 -13.89 -22.04
CA GLN A 535 -3.38 -13.26 -21.46
C GLN A 535 -3.57 -13.08 -19.93
N VAL A 536 -4.73 -12.58 -19.52
CA VAL A 536 -5.09 -12.40 -18.10
C VAL A 536 -4.99 -13.70 -17.30
N ARG A 537 -5.47 -14.83 -17.86
CA ARG A 537 -5.43 -16.16 -17.23
C ARG A 537 -4.00 -16.70 -17.03
N THR A 538 -2.98 -16.12 -17.65
CA THR A 538 -1.56 -16.49 -17.41
C THR A 538 -0.98 -15.82 -16.16
N PHE A 539 -1.41 -14.61 -15.81
CA PHE A 539 -0.76 -13.82 -14.74
C PHE A 539 -0.80 -14.47 -13.35
N PRO A 540 -1.87 -15.16 -12.92
CA PRO A 540 -1.89 -15.90 -11.64
C PRO A 540 -0.95 -17.11 -11.60
N LYS A 541 -0.38 -17.54 -12.74
CA LYS A 541 0.44 -18.75 -12.87
C LYS A 541 1.94 -18.44 -12.94
N HIS A 542 2.31 -17.16 -12.99
CA HIS A 542 3.68 -16.70 -13.26
C HIS A 542 4.09 -15.49 -12.41
N GLY A 543 5.39 -15.33 -12.15
CA GLY A 543 5.96 -14.21 -11.41
C GLY A 543 5.25 -13.91 -10.08
N TYR A 544 4.75 -12.69 -9.91
CA TYR A 544 3.99 -12.25 -8.74
C TYR A 544 2.65 -12.99 -8.49
N GLY A 545 2.18 -13.80 -9.44
CA GLY A 545 0.98 -14.63 -9.32
C GLY A 545 1.20 -15.96 -8.59
N ASP A 546 2.43 -16.52 -8.63
CA ASP A 546 2.78 -17.79 -7.98
C ASP A 546 2.30 -17.78 -6.52
N MET A 547 1.42 -18.72 -6.18
CA MET A 547 0.76 -18.77 -4.87
C MET A 547 1.74 -18.88 -3.70
N THR A 548 2.89 -19.51 -3.87
CA THR A 548 3.92 -19.63 -2.81
C THR A 548 4.61 -18.28 -2.56
N ILE A 549 4.98 -17.60 -3.65
CA ILE A 549 5.56 -16.25 -3.62
C ILE A 549 4.53 -15.23 -3.10
N LYS A 550 3.27 -15.37 -3.54
CA LYS A 550 2.13 -14.52 -3.16
C LYS A 550 1.82 -14.63 -1.68
N SER A 551 1.71 -15.83 -1.11
CA SER A 551 1.50 -16.01 0.33
C SER A 551 2.63 -15.38 1.15
N LYS A 552 3.90 -15.61 0.77
CA LYS A 552 5.06 -15.01 1.45
C LYS A 552 5.09 -13.48 1.34
N ARG A 553 4.69 -12.93 0.18
CA ARG A 553 4.51 -11.47 -0.02
C ARG A 553 3.39 -10.91 0.86
N MET A 554 2.26 -11.62 0.98
CA MET A 554 1.13 -11.23 1.84
C MET A 554 1.53 -11.22 3.32
N GLU A 555 2.27 -12.23 3.79
CA GLU A 555 2.82 -12.27 5.14
C GLU A 555 3.78 -11.10 5.42
N LEU A 556 4.73 -10.84 4.50
CA LEU A 556 5.65 -9.70 4.61
C LEU A 556 4.91 -8.36 4.63
N TYR A 557 3.90 -8.19 3.77
CA TYR A 557 3.10 -6.97 3.70
C TYR A 557 2.27 -6.75 4.98
N PHE A 558 1.65 -7.82 5.51
CA PHE A 558 0.95 -7.77 6.79
C PHE A 558 1.90 -7.46 7.94
N ALA A 559 3.05 -8.14 8.03
CA ALA A 559 4.06 -7.92 9.06
C ALA A 559 4.60 -6.48 9.04
N ALA A 560 4.84 -5.91 7.86
CA ALA A 560 5.29 -4.52 7.72
C ALA A 560 4.24 -3.52 8.24
N ASN A 561 2.97 -3.67 7.85
CA ASN A 561 1.88 -2.85 8.40
C ASN A 561 1.71 -3.06 9.92
N MET A 562 1.86 -4.29 10.42
CA MET A 562 1.79 -4.59 11.84
C MET A 562 2.92 -3.92 12.63
N ARG A 563 4.16 -3.86 12.09
CA ARG A 563 5.27 -3.10 12.69
C ARG A 563 4.94 -1.61 12.78
N LEU A 564 4.38 -1.00 11.72
CA LEU A 564 3.93 0.40 11.77
C LEU A 564 2.85 0.66 12.82
N LEU A 565 1.86 -0.23 12.89
CA LEU A 565 0.77 -0.14 13.86
C LEU A 565 1.28 -0.20 15.31
N LEU A 566 2.30 -1.03 15.57
CA LEU A 566 2.95 -1.16 16.89
C LEU A 566 3.95 -0.03 17.20
N SER A 567 4.42 0.68 16.17
CA SER A 567 5.41 1.76 16.27
C SER A 567 4.76 3.13 16.47
N ASN A 568 3.82 3.50 15.61
CA ASN A 568 3.33 4.89 15.49
C ASN A 568 1.90 5.10 15.98
N TRP A 569 1.00 4.12 15.79
CA TRP A 569 -0.45 4.37 15.91
C TRP A 569 -1.13 3.79 17.13
N ASN A 570 -1.06 4.60 18.19
CA ASN A 570 -1.88 4.53 19.40
C ASN A 570 -1.63 3.28 20.26
N GLN A 571 -1.41 3.47 21.56
CA GLN A 571 -0.94 2.40 22.44
C GLN A 571 -1.98 1.26 22.63
N GLY A 572 -3.21 1.41 22.12
CA GLY A 572 -4.31 0.45 22.25
C GLY A 572 -4.21 -0.87 21.46
N THR A 573 -3.13 -1.14 20.72
CA THR A 573 -2.77 -2.53 20.32
C THR A 573 -1.92 -3.24 21.37
N ARG A 574 -1.26 -2.47 22.24
CA ARG A 574 -0.66 -2.98 23.46
C ARG A 574 -1.77 -3.11 24.47
N ASP A 575 -1.85 -4.27 25.09
CA ASP A 575 -2.85 -4.56 26.11
C ASP A 575 -2.43 -3.98 27.49
N THR A 576 -1.69 -2.86 27.44
CA THR A 576 -1.41 -1.99 28.58
C THR A 576 -2.69 -1.22 28.88
N GLY A 577 -3.31 -1.51 30.01
CA GLY A 577 -4.30 -0.62 30.61
C GLY A 577 -3.74 0.80 30.76
N ASP A 578 -4.62 1.78 30.61
CA ASP A 578 -4.34 3.22 30.72
C ASP A 578 -3.18 3.78 29.90
N SER A 579 -3.51 4.22 28.69
CA SER A 579 -2.97 5.48 28.17
C SER A 579 -4.15 6.36 27.72
N SER A 580 -4.34 7.47 28.41
CA SER A 580 -5.42 8.45 28.18
C SER A 580 -5.53 8.93 26.74
N PHE A 581 -6.76 9.15 26.29
CA PHE A 581 -7.05 9.88 25.04
C PHE A 581 -6.47 11.30 25.11
N ALA A 582 -5.85 11.72 24.02
CA ALA A 582 -5.82 13.11 23.58
C ALA A 582 -6.31 13.12 22.13
N LEU A 583 -7.27 14.00 21.83
CA LEU A 583 -7.80 14.27 20.49
C LEU A 583 -6.87 15.21 19.72
#